data_AF-A0A519KYP7-F1
#
_entry.id   AF-A0A519KYP7-F1
#
_cell.length_a   1.000
_cell.length_b   1.000
_cell.length_c   1.000
_cell.angle_alpha   90.00
_cell.angle_beta   90.00
_cell.angle_gamma   90.00
#
_symmetry.space_group_name_H-M   'P 1'
#
loop_
_entity.id
_entity.type
_entity.pdbx_description
1 polymer ?
#
loop_
_entity_poly.entity_id
_entity_poly.type
_entity_poly.pdbx_seq_one_letter_code
_entity_poly.pdbx_strand_id
1 'polypeptide(L)'
;MTALANRAYAGPAQIVFIDDRAPNIDEILSGFSPDAEIVMIHASDDGLSQMEEALAGREGIEAIHIISHGDDGMLLLGNGAVTLDTIYANLDSLGRIGAALSPDGDIQLWGCDVGAGQAGPAFVQALAAATGADVAASNNATGAGGDWTLEITSGEINPAYGADTAGLVSYADSLATFSVSTAAELNAALLVAASNGVADVITFTANISAGAGDFTNGYLAYINLAESFALTIVGGGFSLDANSFGRGLFVSSGDNVTIENLTIREGALAGNGGGSGSARPGGSSFGAGIVNDGTLTLQDVTVTANVATGGGGGGGVIGGSVGGAGGGGSGANGIGGGRGGNAGAGGGTYSGVAGGSGQGGFGGGYRTSAGFMGGRGGGSAGGGAGGASTYGYSTGGTGASATGSGACAAGGVTVG
;
A
#
# COMPACT_ATOMS: atom_id res chain seq x y z
N MET A 1 -49.59 27.35 39.20
CA MET A 1 -48.46 27.82 38.38
C MET A 1 -47.38 26.76 38.47
N THR A 2 -47.35 25.86 37.50
CA THR A 2 -46.33 24.82 37.39
C THR A 2 -45.11 25.48 36.76
N ALA A 3 -43.98 25.47 37.46
CA ALA A 3 -42.73 26.00 36.93
C ALA A 3 -42.30 25.11 35.75
N LEU A 4 -42.30 25.68 34.55
CA LEU A 4 -41.57 25.14 33.42
C LEU A 4 -40.09 25.25 33.78
N ALA A 5 -39.52 24.15 34.25
CA ALA A 5 -38.07 24.03 34.33
C ALA A 5 -37.54 24.20 32.90
N ASN A 6 -36.58 25.11 32.75
CA ASN A 6 -35.77 25.27 31.56
C ASN A 6 -35.41 23.88 31.01
N ARG A 7 -36.03 23.50 29.89
CA ARG A 7 -35.46 22.48 29.02
C ARG A 7 -34.23 23.16 28.43
N ALA A 8 -33.09 23.01 29.10
CA ALA A 8 -31.80 23.23 28.46
C ALA A 8 -31.87 22.46 27.15
N TYR A 9 -31.46 23.09 26.06
CA TYR A 9 -31.37 22.43 24.77
C TYR A 9 -30.43 21.23 24.96
N ALA A 10 -31.01 20.04 25.09
CA ALA A 10 -30.26 18.80 25.07
C ALA A 10 -29.72 18.69 23.64
N GLY A 11 -28.42 18.42 23.49
CA GLY A 11 -27.82 18.14 22.19
C GLY A 11 -28.54 16.97 21.49
N PRO A 12 -28.17 16.65 20.25
CA PRO A 12 -28.76 15.52 19.56
C PRO A 12 -28.56 14.25 20.40
N ALA A 13 -29.61 13.44 20.51
CA ALA A 13 -29.53 12.16 21.20
C ALA A 13 -28.62 11.17 20.47
N GLN A 14 -28.43 11.35 19.16
CA GLN A 14 -27.61 10.48 18.31
C GLN A 14 -26.61 11.29 17.50
N ILE A 15 -25.42 10.72 17.33
CA ILE A 15 -24.41 11.21 16.40
C ILE A 15 -23.98 10.08 15.49
N VAL A 16 -23.85 10.36 14.20
CA VAL A 16 -23.43 9.42 13.18
C VAL A 16 -22.11 9.92 12.60
N PHE A 17 -21.05 9.19 12.88
CA PHE A 17 -19.77 9.33 12.22
C PHE A 17 -19.75 8.45 10.99
N ILE A 18 -19.45 9.02 9.83
CA ILE A 18 -19.38 8.29 8.56
C ILE A 18 -18.08 8.59 7.85
N ASP A 19 -17.29 7.54 7.57
CA ASP A 19 -16.09 7.64 6.74
C ASP A 19 -16.48 8.06 5.34
N ASP A 20 -15.85 9.11 4.81
CA ASP A 20 -16.22 9.70 3.53
C ASP A 20 -15.88 8.83 2.31
N ARG A 21 -15.23 7.66 2.52
CA ARG A 21 -15.10 6.61 1.51
C ARG A 21 -16.32 5.72 1.36
N ALA A 22 -17.26 5.74 2.31
CA ALA A 22 -18.48 4.96 2.19
C ALA A 22 -19.23 5.35 0.89
N PRO A 23 -19.56 4.39 0.00
CA PRO A 23 -20.29 4.72 -1.21
C PRO A 23 -21.75 5.05 -0.88
N ASN A 24 -22.39 5.87 -1.73
CA ASN A 24 -23.82 6.18 -1.64
C ASN A 24 -24.31 6.59 -0.24
N ILE A 25 -23.56 7.47 0.43
CA ILE A 25 -23.81 7.94 1.81
C ILE A 25 -25.26 8.37 2.05
N ASP A 26 -25.88 9.07 1.10
CA ASP A 26 -27.27 9.52 1.22
C ASP A 26 -28.25 8.34 1.42
N GLU A 27 -27.99 7.18 0.83
CA GLU A 27 -28.79 5.96 1.03
C GLU A 27 -28.58 5.40 2.43
N ILE A 28 -27.34 5.37 2.93
CA ILE A 28 -27.03 4.93 4.29
C ILE A 28 -27.71 5.84 5.32
N LEU A 29 -27.62 7.16 5.14
CA LEU A 29 -28.21 8.14 6.06
C LEU A 29 -29.74 8.04 6.12
N SER A 30 -30.39 7.49 5.09
CA SER A 30 -31.84 7.27 5.10
C SER A 30 -32.31 6.24 6.13
N GLY A 31 -31.40 5.39 6.63
CA GLY A 31 -31.67 4.43 7.70
C GLY A 31 -31.46 4.97 9.11
N PHE A 32 -31.02 6.22 9.29
CA PHE A 32 -30.80 6.80 10.62
C PHE A 32 -31.82 7.90 10.91
N SER A 33 -31.95 8.25 12.20
CA SER A 33 -32.87 9.29 12.62
C SER A 33 -32.58 10.61 11.89
N PRO A 34 -33.59 11.31 11.33
CA PRO A 34 -33.37 12.63 10.73
C PRO A 34 -32.95 13.70 11.74
N ASP A 35 -33.12 13.43 13.04
CA ASP A 35 -32.66 14.28 14.14
C ASP A 35 -31.23 13.93 14.62
N ALA A 36 -30.59 12.90 14.05
CA ALA A 36 -29.20 12.57 14.34
C ALA A 36 -28.25 13.62 13.74
N GLU A 37 -27.21 13.97 14.48
CA GLU A 37 -26.14 14.81 13.93
C GLU A 37 -25.19 13.96 13.08
N ILE A 38 -24.91 14.40 11.86
CA ILE A 38 -24.00 13.71 10.95
C ILE A 38 -22.64 14.41 10.98
N VAL A 39 -21.58 13.64 11.23
CA VAL A 39 -20.19 14.07 11.15
C VAL A 39 -19.46 13.22 10.13
N MET A 40 -18.98 13.87 9.06
CA MET A 40 -18.13 13.22 8.07
C MET A 40 -16.73 13.05 8.64
N ILE A 41 -16.18 11.85 8.55
CA ILE A 41 -14.79 11.54 8.86
C ILE A 41 -14.01 11.58 7.56
N HIS A 42 -13.03 12.48 7.49
CA HIS A 42 -12.19 12.63 6.31
C HIS A 42 -11.15 11.52 6.22
N ALA A 43 -11.10 10.88 5.05
CA ALA A 43 -10.15 9.83 4.69
C ALA A 43 -8.67 10.17 4.94
N SER A 44 -8.29 11.45 4.85
CA SER A 44 -6.89 11.90 5.00
C SER A 44 -6.42 12.05 6.44
N ASP A 45 -7.34 12.13 7.40
CA ASP A 45 -7.04 12.49 8.79
C ASP A 45 -7.29 11.31 9.75
N ASP A 46 -6.71 11.36 10.95
CA ASP A 46 -6.91 10.30 11.95
C ASP A 46 -8.37 10.25 12.42
N GLY A 47 -9.03 9.09 12.25
CA GLY A 47 -10.46 8.95 12.49
C GLY A 47 -10.85 9.13 13.96
N LEU A 48 -10.07 8.57 14.89
CA LEU A 48 -10.35 8.68 16.33
C LEU A 48 -10.19 10.12 16.83
N SER A 49 -9.16 10.83 16.34
CA SER A 49 -8.94 12.25 16.65
C SER A 49 -10.09 13.13 16.16
N GLN A 50 -10.62 12.87 14.96
CA GLN A 50 -11.78 13.59 14.42
C GLN A 50 -13.04 13.36 15.26
N MET A 51 -13.28 12.11 15.69
CA MET A 51 -14.39 11.80 16.60
C MET A 51 -14.23 12.50 17.94
N GLU A 52 -13.04 12.46 18.54
CA GLU A 52 -12.75 13.11 19.81
C GLU A 52 -12.97 14.63 19.72
N GLU A 53 -12.48 15.27 18.65
CA GLU A 53 -12.69 16.70 18.41
C GLU A 53 -14.17 17.05 18.26
N ALA A 54 -14.92 16.25 17.49
CA ALA A 54 -16.35 16.44 17.31
C ALA A 54 -17.12 16.31 18.63
N LEU A 55 -16.70 15.40 19.52
CA LEU A 55 -17.34 15.13 20.81
C LEU A 55 -16.86 16.03 21.95
N ALA A 56 -15.83 16.85 21.72
CA ALA A 56 -15.22 17.66 22.75
C ALA A 56 -16.24 18.59 23.46
N GLY A 57 -16.39 18.43 24.77
CA GLY A 57 -17.29 19.22 25.60
C GLY A 57 -18.77 18.86 25.47
N ARG A 58 -19.10 17.76 24.80
CA ARG A 58 -20.46 17.20 24.73
C ARG A 58 -20.66 16.17 25.83
N GLU A 59 -21.91 16.01 26.25
CA GLU A 59 -22.33 15.04 27.25
C GLU A 59 -23.77 14.58 26.95
N GLY A 60 -24.15 13.39 27.40
CA GLY A 60 -25.51 12.89 27.32
C GLY A 60 -25.95 12.43 25.93
N ILE A 61 -25.00 12.02 25.09
CA ILE A 61 -25.29 11.37 23.80
C ILE A 61 -25.78 9.94 24.07
N GLU A 62 -26.92 9.57 23.51
CA GLU A 62 -27.55 8.26 23.75
C GLU A 62 -27.05 7.19 22.78
N ALA A 63 -26.61 7.57 21.57
CA ALA A 63 -25.94 6.64 20.66
C ALA A 63 -24.90 7.34 19.77
N ILE A 64 -23.76 6.68 19.62
CA ILE A 64 -22.75 6.95 18.60
C ILE A 64 -22.84 5.85 17.55
N HIS A 65 -23.07 6.22 16.30
CA HIS A 65 -22.97 5.32 15.15
C HIS A 65 -21.66 5.58 14.44
N ILE A 66 -20.90 4.53 14.12
CA ILE A 66 -19.68 4.61 13.31
C ILE A 66 -19.91 3.80 12.05
N ILE A 67 -19.92 4.45 10.90
CA ILE A 67 -20.17 3.84 9.59
C ILE A 67 -18.89 3.91 8.78
N SER A 68 -18.34 2.75 8.46
CA SER A 68 -17.09 2.67 7.70
C SER A 68 -16.87 1.29 7.12
N HIS A 69 -15.84 1.14 6.29
CA HIS A 69 -15.43 -0.21 5.90
C HIS A 69 -14.92 -1.00 7.11
N GLY A 70 -15.14 -2.31 7.11
CA GLY A 70 -14.70 -3.25 8.16
C GLY A 70 -14.15 -4.56 7.58
N ASP A 71 -13.47 -5.29 8.47
CA ASP A 71 -13.01 -6.68 8.31
C ASP A 71 -12.90 -7.32 9.71
N ASP A 72 -12.59 -8.62 9.83
CA ASP A 72 -12.49 -9.36 11.10
C ASP A 72 -11.65 -8.61 12.15
N GLY A 73 -12.31 -8.04 13.16
CA GLY A 73 -11.68 -7.34 14.28
C GLY A 73 -11.06 -5.99 13.94
N MET A 74 -11.52 -5.30 12.89
CA MET A 74 -11.05 -3.95 12.57
C MET A 74 -12.07 -3.06 11.85
N LEU A 75 -11.91 -1.73 11.98
CA LEU A 75 -12.63 -0.71 11.21
C LEU A 75 -11.64 0.19 10.45
N LEU A 76 -11.89 0.50 9.18
CA LEU A 76 -11.15 1.53 8.46
C LEU A 76 -11.80 2.88 8.77
N LEU A 77 -11.15 3.75 9.53
CA LEU A 77 -11.73 5.02 9.96
C LEU A 77 -10.73 6.17 9.79
N GLY A 78 -11.02 7.10 8.90
CA GLY A 78 -10.09 8.15 8.50
C GLY A 78 -8.89 7.54 7.75
N ASN A 79 -7.67 7.91 8.10
CA ASN A 79 -6.48 7.54 7.34
C ASN A 79 -5.86 6.16 7.67
N GLY A 80 -6.51 5.34 8.48
CA GLY A 80 -5.97 4.05 8.92
C GLY A 80 -6.99 3.11 9.57
N ALA A 81 -6.51 1.90 9.90
CA ALA A 81 -7.30 0.89 10.59
C ALA A 81 -7.34 1.14 12.09
N VAL A 82 -8.53 1.09 12.68
CA VAL A 82 -8.76 0.89 14.11
C VAL A 82 -8.77 -0.61 14.36
N THR A 83 -7.68 -1.10 14.95
CA THR A 83 -7.47 -2.49 15.36
C THR A 83 -7.40 -2.62 16.87
N LEU A 84 -7.28 -3.85 17.39
CA LEU A 84 -7.05 -4.09 18.82
C LEU A 84 -5.80 -3.34 19.36
N ASP A 85 -4.70 -3.34 18.60
CA ASP A 85 -3.48 -2.61 18.96
C ASP A 85 -3.73 -1.09 18.96
N THR A 86 -4.53 -0.60 18.03
CA THR A 86 -4.92 0.82 17.95
C THR A 86 -5.77 1.23 19.15
N ILE A 87 -6.69 0.37 19.61
CA ILE A 87 -7.48 0.61 20.82
C ILE A 87 -6.57 0.75 22.04
N TYR A 88 -5.64 -0.18 22.24
CA TYR A 88 -4.72 -0.13 23.38
C TYR A 88 -3.75 1.05 23.33
N ALA A 89 -3.39 1.52 22.13
CA ALA A 89 -2.57 2.71 21.96
C ALA A 89 -3.34 4.02 22.26
N ASN A 90 -4.69 4.00 22.20
CA ASN A 90 -5.52 5.21 22.24
C ASN A 90 -6.56 5.22 23.38
N LEU A 91 -6.32 4.49 24.48
CA LEU A 91 -7.25 4.37 25.62
C LEU A 91 -7.72 5.73 26.16
N ASP A 92 -6.82 6.72 26.26
CA ASP A 92 -7.16 8.05 26.76
C ASP A 92 -8.12 8.80 25.82
N SER A 93 -7.96 8.65 24.51
CA SER A 93 -8.84 9.26 23.50
C SER A 93 -10.20 8.57 23.50
N LEU A 94 -10.21 7.23 23.50
CA LEU A 94 -11.43 6.42 23.55
C LEU A 94 -12.23 6.66 24.85
N GLY A 95 -11.55 6.85 25.98
CA GLY A 95 -12.20 7.22 27.24
C GLY A 95 -12.86 8.61 27.18
N ARG A 96 -12.30 9.56 26.42
CA ARG A 96 -12.91 10.88 26.20
C ARG A 96 -14.10 10.82 25.24
N ILE A 97 -14.02 9.98 24.21
CA ILE A 97 -15.16 9.67 23.33
C ILE A 97 -16.31 9.07 24.16
N GLY A 98 -16.00 8.08 24.99
CA GLY A 98 -16.98 7.45 25.88
C GLY A 98 -17.57 8.40 26.93
N ALA A 99 -16.79 9.35 27.44
CA ALA A 99 -17.27 10.34 28.39
C ALA A 99 -18.34 11.31 27.82
N ALA A 100 -18.49 11.39 26.50
CA ALA A 100 -19.54 12.18 25.86
C ALA A 100 -20.91 11.46 25.86
N LEU A 101 -20.91 10.14 26.06
CA LEU A 101 -22.13 9.34 26.12
C LEU A 101 -22.89 9.56 27.44
N SER A 102 -24.20 9.29 27.41
CA SER A 102 -24.99 9.07 28.61
C SER A 102 -24.55 7.77 29.30
N PRO A 103 -24.93 7.54 30.58
CA PRO A 103 -24.58 6.31 31.29
C PRO A 103 -25.06 5.01 30.63
N ASP A 104 -26.13 5.09 29.84
CA ASP A 104 -26.73 3.98 29.10
C ASP A 104 -26.55 4.17 27.58
N GLY A 105 -25.56 4.98 27.18
CA GLY A 105 -25.31 5.33 25.79
C GLY A 105 -24.51 4.26 25.05
N ASP A 106 -24.88 4.00 23.80
CA ASP A 106 -24.34 2.90 23.00
C ASP A 106 -23.34 3.38 21.93
N ILE A 107 -22.40 2.50 21.55
CA ILE A 107 -21.61 2.63 20.32
C ILE A 107 -21.97 1.49 19.36
N GLN A 108 -22.44 1.86 18.17
CA GLN A 108 -22.87 0.91 17.14
C GLN A 108 -21.98 1.01 15.92
N LEU A 109 -21.30 -0.09 15.58
CA LEU A 109 -20.30 -0.19 14.52
C LEU A 109 -20.93 -0.82 13.26
N TRP A 110 -21.06 -0.03 12.20
CA TRP A 110 -21.65 -0.40 10.91
C TRP A 110 -20.54 -0.54 9.87
N GLY A 111 -19.92 -1.72 9.87
CA GLY A 111 -18.92 -2.13 8.89
C GLY A 111 -18.94 -3.65 8.75
N CYS A 112 -18.62 -4.15 7.56
CA CYS A 112 -18.65 -5.59 7.30
C CYS A 112 -17.71 -6.33 8.26
N ASP A 113 -18.17 -7.45 8.81
CA ASP A 113 -17.35 -8.46 9.48
C ASP A 113 -16.55 -7.99 10.71
N VAL A 114 -16.81 -6.80 11.25
CA VAL A 114 -16.06 -6.21 12.38
C VAL A 114 -16.07 -7.11 13.62
N GLY A 115 -17.22 -7.72 13.91
CA GLY A 115 -17.43 -8.70 14.97
C GLY A 115 -17.20 -10.16 14.55
N ALA A 116 -16.81 -10.42 13.30
CA ALA A 116 -16.65 -11.77 12.80
C ALA A 116 -15.41 -12.48 13.39
N GLY A 117 -15.21 -13.72 12.95
CA GLY A 117 -13.99 -14.48 13.22
C GLY A 117 -13.59 -14.61 14.69
N GLN A 118 -12.27 -14.76 14.91
CA GLN A 118 -11.72 -14.86 16.27
C GLN A 118 -11.32 -13.50 16.84
N ALA A 119 -11.03 -12.51 15.98
CA ALA A 119 -10.58 -11.20 16.42
C ALA A 119 -11.76 -10.27 16.76
N GLY A 120 -12.89 -10.39 16.06
CA GLY A 120 -14.06 -9.52 16.23
C GLY A 120 -14.61 -9.40 17.66
N PRO A 121 -14.95 -10.49 18.36
CA PRO A 121 -15.44 -10.39 19.74
C PRO A 121 -14.43 -9.75 20.70
N ALA A 122 -13.13 -10.01 20.49
CA ALA A 122 -12.07 -9.40 21.30
C ALA A 122 -11.94 -7.90 21.01
N PHE A 123 -12.09 -7.49 19.75
CA PHE A 123 -12.13 -6.08 19.34
C PHE A 123 -13.31 -5.34 19.99
N VAL A 124 -14.53 -5.87 19.87
CA VAL A 124 -15.75 -5.28 20.47
C VAL A 124 -15.62 -5.14 21.99
N GLN A 125 -15.13 -6.18 22.66
CA GLN A 125 -14.91 -6.15 24.11
C GLN A 125 -13.85 -5.13 24.52
N ALA A 126 -12.74 -5.03 23.78
CA ALA A 126 -11.69 -4.07 24.08
C ALA A 126 -12.16 -2.63 23.87
N LEU A 127 -12.95 -2.37 22.82
CA LEU A 127 -13.52 -1.05 22.57
C LEU A 127 -14.49 -0.66 23.69
N ALA A 128 -15.40 -1.57 24.09
CA ALA A 128 -16.33 -1.35 25.21
C ALA A 128 -15.58 -1.04 26.51
N ALA A 129 -14.50 -1.78 26.80
CA ALA A 129 -13.69 -1.52 27.98
C ALA A 129 -12.94 -0.17 27.92
N ALA A 130 -12.52 0.26 26.73
CA ALA A 130 -11.79 1.52 26.53
C ALA A 130 -12.69 2.75 26.61
N THR A 131 -13.92 2.66 26.09
CA THR A 131 -14.90 3.76 26.12
C THR A 131 -15.75 3.75 27.38
N GLY A 132 -15.91 2.60 28.03
CA GLY A 132 -16.85 2.41 29.14
C GLY A 132 -18.32 2.34 28.71
N ALA A 133 -18.57 2.15 27.41
CA ALA A 133 -19.90 2.08 26.82
C ALA A 133 -20.24 0.65 26.37
N ASP A 134 -21.52 0.42 26.13
CA ASP A 134 -21.99 -0.79 25.47
C ASP A 134 -21.70 -0.68 23.96
N VAL A 135 -21.17 -1.75 23.37
CA VAL A 135 -20.70 -1.75 21.97
C VAL A 135 -21.33 -2.89 21.19
N ALA A 136 -21.75 -2.60 19.96
CA ALA A 136 -22.24 -3.61 19.02
C ALA A 136 -21.61 -3.50 17.64
N ALA A 137 -21.42 -4.65 16.99
CA ALA A 137 -20.85 -4.78 15.65
C ALA A 137 -21.50 -5.91 14.86
N SER A 138 -21.48 -5.80 13.54
CA SER A 138 -21.90 -6.88 12.64
C SER A 138 -20.82 -7.97 12.55
N ASN A 139 -21.22 -9.25 12.46
CA ASN A 139 -20.31 -10.37 12.19
C ASN A 139 -20.39 -10.90 10.75
N ASN A 140 -21.09 -10.18 9.87
CA ASN A 140 -21.26 -10.51 8.48
C ASN A 140 -21.16 -9.24 7.62
N ALA A 141 -21.40 -9.36 6.31
CA ALA A 141 -21.43 -8.22 5.42
C ALA A 141 -22.52 -7.22 5.82
N THR A 142 -22.16 -5.97 6.13
CA THR A 142 -23.12 -4.87 6.31
C THR A 142 -23.42 -4.23 4.95
N GLY A 143 -24.70 -4.22 4.55
CA GLY A 143 -25.14 -3.75 3.23
C GLY A 143 -25.37 -4.89 2.23
N ALA A 144 -24.94 -4.71 0.97
CA ALA A 144 -25.20 -5.69 -0.07
C ALA A 144 -24.52 -7.04 0.22
N GLY A 145 -25.33 -8.09 0.29
CA GLY A 145 -24.86 -9.45 0.55
C GLY A 145 -24.95 -9.91 2.01
N GLY A 146 -25.30 -9.03 2.95
CA GLY A 146 -25.66 -9.41 4.32
C GLY A 146 -26.82 -8.58 4.86
N ASP A 147 -26.73 -8.06 6.08
CA ASP A 147 -27.82 -7.33 6.71
C ASP A 147 -27.36 -6.13 7.55
N TRP A 148 -28.31 -5.42 8.14
CA TRP A 148 -28.06 -4.28 9.02
C TRP A 148 -28.34 -4.67 10.48
N THR A 149 -27.87 -5.86 10.88
CA THR A 149 -27.92 -6.39 12.24
C THR A 149 -26.54 -6.33 12.87
N LEU A 150 -26.51 -6.05 14.17
CA LEU A 150 -25.30 -6.11 14.97
C LEU A 150 -25.39 -7.31 15.90
N GLU A 151 -24.82 -8.44 15.49
CA GLU A 151 -24.94 -9.72 16.20
C GLU A 151 -24.00 -9.83 17.40
N ILE A 152 -22.91 -9.07 17.39
CA ILE A 152 -21.87 -9.13 18.41
C ILE A 152 -22.02 -7.93 19.30
N THR A 153 -22.21 -8.18 20.59
CA THR A 153 -22.44 -7.15 21.59
C THR A 153 -21.53 -7.36 22.80
N SER A 154 -21.07 -6.26 23.37
CA SER A 154 -20.49 -6.20 24.70
C SER A 154 -21.29 -5.17 25.48
N GLY A 155 -22.31 -5.62 26.21
CA GLY A 155 -23.28 -4.73 26.87
C GLY A 155 -24.74 -4.98 26.46
N GLU A 156 -25.65 -4.08 26.86
CA GLU A 156 -27.05 -4.07 26.44
C GLU A 156 -27.33 -2.91 25.48
N ILE A 157 -27.59 -3.22 24.21
CA ILE A 157 -27.89 -2.18 23.21
C ILE A 157 -29.34 -1.72 23.28
N ASN A 158 -29.55 -0.41 23.29
CA ASN A 158 -30.87 0.19 23.26
C ASN A 158 -31.46 0.18 21.84
N PRO A 159 -32.50 -0.64 21.57
CA PRO A 159 -33.08 -0.74 20.23
C PRO A 159 -33.81 0.54 19.79
N ALA A 160 -34.12 1.47 20.70
CA ALA A 160 -34.74 2.75 20.35
C ALA A 160 -33.81 3.64 19.51
N TYR A 161 -32.51 3.35 19.51
CA TYR A 161 -31.51 4.08 18.78
C TYR A 161 -30.80 3.22 17.73
N GLY A 162 -31.38 2.10 17.30
CA GLY A 162 -30.86 1.31 16.18
C GLY A 162 -31.18 1.94 14.81
N ALA A 163 -30.50 1.48 13.76
CA ALA A 163 -30.82 1.87 12.39
C ALA A 163 -32.18 1.30 11.94
N ASP A 164 -32.94 2.07 11.14
CA ASP A 164 -34.10 1.60 10.40
C ASP A 164 -33.64 0.79 9.18
N THR A 165 -33.49 -0.51 9.40
CA THR A 165 -33.02 -1.47 8.39
C THR A 165 -33.94 -1.58 7.18
N ALA A 166 -35.21 -1.16 7.30
CA ALA A 166 -36.14 -1.13 6.17
C ALA A 166 -35.78 -0.03 5.15
N GLY A 167 -35.21 1.08 5.61
CA GLY A 167 -34.70 2.16 4.75
C GLY A 167 -33.44 1.76 3.98
N LEU A 168 -32.70 0.77 4.48
CA LEU A 168 -31.38 0.40 3.97
C LEU A 168 -31.41 -0.80 3.00
N VAL A 169 -32.58 -1.38 2.76
CA VAL A 169 -32.73 -2.60 1.92
C VAL A 169 -32.31 -2.40 0.47
N SER A 170 -32.27 -1.15 -0.02
CA SER A 170 -31.85 -0.83 -1.39
C SER A 170 -30.35 -0.59 -1.53
N TYR A 171 -29.61 -0.47 -0.43
CA TYR A 171 -28.18 -0.20 -0.47
C TYR A 171 -27.42 -1.35 -1.13
N ALA A 172 -26.82 -1.06 -2.29
CA ALA A 172 -26.28 -2.07 -3.19
C ALA A 172 -24.76 -2.27 -3.08
N ASP A 173 -24.09 -1.49 -2.23
CA ASP A 173 -22.65 -1.58 -2.00
C ASP A 173 -22.31 -2.34 -0.72
N SER A 174 -21.03 -2.64 -0.55
CA SER A 174 -20.50 -3.31 0.64
C SER A 174 -19.53 -2.39 1.38
N LEU A 175 -19.65 -2.38 2.70
CA LEU A 175 -18.69 -1.73 3.60
C LEU A 175 -17.54 -2.69 3.98
N ALA A 176 -17.05 -3.48 3.01
CA ALA A 176 -15.96 -4.44 3.23
C ALA A 176 -14.61 -3.85 2.82
N THR A 177 -13.56 -4.20 3.55
CA THR A 177 -12.17 -4.00 3.13
C THR A 177 -11.39 -5.31 3.32
N PHE A 178 -10.31 -5.50 2.56
CA PHE A 178 -9.34 -6.55 2.84
C PHE A 178 -8.27 -6.02 3.79
N SER A 179 -8.21 -6.54 5.02
CA SER A 179 -7.12 -6.25 5.94
C SER A 179 -5.86 -7.06 5.58
N VAL A 180 -4.70 -6.39 5.55
CA VAL A 180 -3.44 -7.02 5.16
C VAL A 180 -2.29 -6.63 6.09
N SER A 181 -1.54 -7.64 6.53
CA SER A 181 -0.37 -7.50 7.40
C SER A 181 0.87 -8.20 6.83
N THR A 182 0.71 -9.01 5.79
CA THR A 182 1.78 -9.76 5.12
C THR A 182 1.72 -9.64 3.60
N ALA A 183 2.83 -9.92 2.92
CA ALA A 183 2.89 -9.92 1.47
C ALA A 183 1.96 -10.98 0.83
N ALA A 184 1.75 -12.11 1.51
CA ALA A 184 0.84 -13.15 1.04
C ALA A 184 -0.62 -12.69 1.07
N GLU A 185 -1.04 -12.03 2.16
CA GLU A 185 -2.38 -11.45 2.30
C GLU A 185 -2.61 -10.34 1.27
N LEU A 186 -1.64 -9.44 1.08
CA LEU A 186 -1.72 -8.39 0.06
C LEU A 186 -1.90 -8.98 -1.35
N ASN A 187 -1.09 -9.98 -1.73
CA ASN A 187 -1.23 -10.62 -3.03
C ASN A 187 -2.57 -11.36 -3.17
N ALA A 188 -3.07 -12.00 -2.11
CA ALA A 188 -4.39 -12.64 -2.13
C ALA A 188 -5.52 -11.63 -2.33
N ALA A 189 -5.50 -10.51 -1.61
CA ALA A 189 -6.47 -9.43 -1.75
C ALA A 189 -6.46 -8.83 -3.17
N LEU A 190 -5.27 -8.58 -3.73
CA LEU A 190 -5.12 -8.09 -5.11
C LEU A 190 -5.69 -9.06 -6.16
N LEU A 191 -5.58 -10.38 -5.95
CA LEU A 191 -6.17 -11.37 -6.85
C LEU A 191 -7.70 -11.37 -6.81
N VAL A 192 -8.30 -11.14 -5.63
CA VAL A 192 -9.75 -10.98 -5.49
C VAL A 192 -10.22 -9.71 -6.19
N ALA A 193 -9.57 -8.58 -5.91
CA ALA A 193 -9.88 -7.30 -6.54
C ALA A 193 -9.73 -7.32 -8.06
N ALA A 194 -8.81 -8.15 -8.56
CA ALA A 194 -8.63 -8.33 -10.00
C ALA A 194 -9.79 -9.07 -10.70
N SER A 195 -10.70 -9.72 -9.97
CA SER A 195 -11.64 -10.68 -10.57
C SER A 195 -13.09 -10.62 -10.07
N ASN A 196 -13.37 -9.93 -8.98
CA ASN A 196 -14.71 -9.83 -8.39
C ASN A 196 -15.65 -8.87 -9.16
N GLY A 197 -15.10 -7.95 -9.96
CA GLY A 197 -15.87 -7.02 -10.76
C GLY A 197 -16.62 -5.96 -9.93
N VAL A 198 -16.02 -5.49 -8.84
CA VAL A 198 -16.48 -4.37 -8.03
C VAL A 198 -15.31 -3.46 -7.65
N ALA A 199 -15.57 -2.27 -7.11
CA ALA A 199 -14.52 -1.45 -6.53
C ALA A 199 -14.13 -2.00 -5.16
N ASP A 200 -12.84 -1.98 -4.83
CA ASP A 200 -12.30 -2.59 -3.62
C ASP A 200 -11.45 -1.63 -2.80
N VAL A 201 -11.39 -1.91 -1.50
CA VAL A 201 -10.51 -1.23 -0.55
C VAL A 201 -9.61 -2.26 0.12
N ILE A 202 -8.29 -2.05 0.10
CA ILE A 202 -7.31 -2.84 0.84
C ILE A 202 -6.71 -1.97 1.94
N THR A 203 -6.74 -2.43 3.18
CA THR A 203 -6.29 -1.68 4.35
C THR A 203 -5.11 -2.37 5.02
N PHE A 204 -4.03 -1.64 5.21
CA PHE A 204 -2.85 -2.14 5.92
C PHE A 204 -3.09 -2.09 7.44
N THR A 205 -2.77 -3.18 8.12
CA THR A 205 -2.81 -3.29 9.59
C THR A 205 -1.42 -3.46 10.21
N ALA A 206 -0.39 -3.62 9.38
CA ALA A 206 1.00 -3.68 9.80
C ALA A 206 1.98 -3.29 8.67
N ASN A 207 3.24 -3.09 9.03
CA ASN A 207 4.32 -2.98 8.04
C ASN A 207 4.51 -4.32 7.30
N ILE A 208 4.50 -4.29 5.98
CA ILE A 208 4.77 -5.44 5.12
C ILE A 208 6.23 -5.37 4.67
N SER A 209 7.02 -6.39 5.02
CA SER A 209 8.41 -6.53 4.55
C SER A 209 8.56 -7.81 3.74
N ALA A 210 9.05 -7.69 2.51
CA ALA A 210 9.14 -8.81 1.59
C ALA A 210 10.26 -9.79 1.94
N GLY A 211 9.97 -11.07 1.73
CA GLY A 211 10.95 -12.13 1.51
C GLY A 211 11.18 -12.38 0.01
N ALA A 212 12.27 -13.07 -0.32
CA ALA A 212 12.64 -13.37 -1.71
C ALA A 212 11.57 -14.17 -2.50
N GLY A 213 10.68 -14.87 -1.80
CA GLY A 213 9.60 -15.68 -2.40
C GLY A 213 8.31 -14.92 -2.69
N ASP A 214 8.19 -13.66 -2.25
CA ASP A 214 6.92 -12.92 -2.27
C ASP A 214 6.66 -12.18 -3.59
N PHE A 215 7.59 -12.27 -4.54
CA PHE A 215 7.54 -11.49 -5.78
C PHE A 215 6.88 -12.27 -6.91
N THR A 216 5.82 -11.70 -7.47
CA THR A 216 5.15 -12.20 -8.67
C THR A 216 5.55 -11.31 -9.85
N ASN A 217 6.08 -11.92 -10.93
CA ASN A 217 6.59 -11.19 -12.09
C ASN A 217 7.66 -10.11 -11.76
N GLY A 218 8.34 -10.25 -10.62
CA GLY A 218 9.35 -9.30 -10.14
C GLY A 218 8.80 -8.11 -9.35
N TYR A 219 7.53 -8.14 -8.95
CA TYR A 219 6.86 -7.13 -8.13
C TYR A 219 6.33 -7.75 -6.84
N LEU A 220 6.43 -7.01 -5.74
CA LEU A 220 5.83 -7.39 -4.46
C LEU A 220 4.31 -7.25 -4.49
N ALA A 221 3.81 -6.20 -5.13
CA ALA A 221 2.40 -5.95 -5.41
C ALA A 221 2.18 -5.78 -6.92
N TYR A 222 1.47 -6.72 -7.54
CA TYR A 222 1.12 -6.67 -8.96
C TYR A 222 -0.38 -6.42 -9.12
N ILE A 223 -0.74 -5.18 -9.49
CA ILE A 223 -2.13 -4.74 -9.64
C ILE A 223 -2.51 -4.86 -11.11
N ASN A 224 -3.53 -5.67 -11.38
CA ASN A 224 -4.03 -5.96 -12.72
C ASN A 224 -5.54 -6.23 -12.65
N LEU A 225 -6.31 -5.15 -12.61
CA LEU A 225 -7.75 -5.19 -12.37
C LEU A 225 -8.52 -5.60 -13.64
N ALA A 226 -9.72 -6.14 -13.46
CA ALA A 226 -10.67 -6.28 -14.57
C ALA A 226 -11.15 -4.89 -15.03
N GLU A 227 -11.39 -4.71 -16.34
CA GLU A 227 -11.70 -3.39 -16.91
C GLU A 227 -12.82 -2.66 -16.15
N SER A 228 -12.52 -1.43 -15.69
CA SER A 228 -13.44 -0.39 -15.16
C SER A 228 -13.65 -0.28 -13.65
N PHE A 229 -13.01 -1.09 -12.80
CA PHE A 229 -13.14 -0.95 -11.33
C PHE A 229 -11.95 -0.23 -10.69
N ALA A 230 -12.24 0.56 -9.66
CA ALA A 230 -11.23 1.29 -8.91
C ALA A 230 -10.74 0.46 -7.71
N LEU A 231 -9.46 0.60 -7.38
CA LEU A 231 -8.87 0.04 -6.18
C LEU A 231 -8.31 1.16 -5.31
N THR A 232 -8.68 1.19 -4.04
CA THR A 232 -8.05 2.07 -3.04
C THR A 232 -7.22 1.23 -2.08
N ILE A 233 -5.96 1.62 -1.87
CA ILE A 233 -5.06 1.02 -0.88
C ILE A 233 -4.81 2.05 0.22
N VAL A 234 -5.29 1.77 1.44
CA VAL A 234 -5.09 2.61 2.62
C VAL A 234 -3.93 2.06 3.45
N GLY A 235 -2.87 2.86 3.56
CA GLY A 235 -1.62 2.47 4.19
C GLY A 235 -1.57 2.66 5.70
N GLY A 236 -2.40 3.54 6.30
CA GLY A 236 -2.40 3.73 7.76
C GLY A 236 -1.08 4.23 8.37
N GLY A 237 -0.19 4.81 7.56
CA GLY A 237 1.17 5.18 7.94
C GLY A 237 2.17 4.01 7.93
N PHE A 238 1.73 2.80 7.57
CA PHE A 238 2.59 1.63 7.44
C PHE A 238 3.45 1.67 6.18
N SER A 239 4.38 0.72 6.07
CA SER A 239 5.27 0.59 4.92
C SER A 239 5.04 -0.69 4.13
N LEU A 240 5.16 -0.57 2.80
CA LEU A 240 5.40 -1.66 1.87
C LEU A 240 6.89 -1.67 1.51
N ASP A 241 7.65 -2.58 2.11
CA ASP A 241 9.09 -2.69 1.98
C ASP A 241 9.45 -3.88 1.08
N ALA A 242 9.98 -3.59 -0.12
CA ALA A 242 10.43 -4.62 -1.06
C ALA A 242 11.74 -5.30 -0.63
N ASN A 243 12.35 -4.84 0.48
CA ASN A 243 13.51 -5.39 1.15
C ASN A 243 14.64 -5.72 0.17
N SER A 244 14.77 -4.86 -0.84
CA SER A 244 15.76 -4.99 -1.89
C SER A 244 15.68 -6.29 -2.71
N PHE A 245 14.58 -7.04 -2.68
CA PHE A 245 14.44 -8.29 -3.46
C PHE A 245 13.91 -8.08 -4.88
N GLY A 246 13.29 -6.93 -5.16
CA GLY A 246 12.71 -6.63 -6.46
C GLY A 246 12.02 -5.29 -6.47
N ARG A 247 10.93 -5.19 -7.24
CA ARG A 247 10.11 -3.96 -7.30
C ARG A 247 9.04 -3.94 -6.23
N GLY A 248 8.69 -2.76 -5.74
CA GLY A 248 7.55 -2.59 -4.85
C GLY A 248 6.23 -2.89 -5.54
N LEU A 249 5.76 -1.97 -6.39
CA LEU A 249 4.40 -1.96 -6.90
C LEU A 249 4.34 -1.79 -8.42
N PHE A 250 3.40 -2.50 -9.06
CA PHE A 250 3.03 -2.34 -10.47
C PHE A 250 1.54 -2.05 -10.60
N VAL A 251 1.19 -1.05 -11.40
CA VAL A 251 -0.18 -0.78 -11.85
C VAL A 251 -0.27 -1.05 -13.35
N SER A 252 -1.11 -2.02 -13.74
CA SER A 252 -1.37 -2.36 -15.14
C SER A 252 -2.05 -1.21 -15.90
N SER A 253 -1.92 -1.25 -17.23
CA SER A 253 -2.60 -0.28 -18.10
C SER A 253 -4.11 -0.44 -18.05
N GLY A 254 -4.82 0.68 -17.96
CA GLY A 254 -6.28 0.72 -17.83
C GLY A 254 -6.79 0.70 -16.39
N ASP A 255 -5.95 0.32 -15.41
CA ASP A 255 -6.33 0.29 -14.00
C ASP A 255 -6.44 1.71 -13.42
N ASN A 256 -7.33 1.89 -12.43
CA ASN A 256 -7.48 3.12 -11.67
C ASN A 256 -7.22 2.83 -10.18
N VAL A 257 -6.08 3.28 -9.68
CA VAL A 257 -5.60 2.95 -8.33
C VAL A 257 -5.36 4.23 -7.54
N THR A 258 -5.88 4.28 -6.31
CA THR A 258 -5.55 5.29 -5.31
C THR A 258 -4.75 4.63 -4.19
N ILE A 259 -3.65 5.26 -3.77
CA ILE A 259 -2.87 4.83 -2.60
C ILE A 259 -2.81 6.00 -1.62
N GLU A 260 -3.16 5.73 -0.38
CA GLU A 260 -3.29 6.72 0.70
C GLU A 260 -2.35 6.36 1.85
N ASN A 261 -1.65 7.35 2.42
CA ASN A 261 -0.91 7.23 3.68
C ASN A 261 0.02 5.98 3.77
N LEU A 262 0.79 5.69 2.73
CA LEU A 262 1.65 4.51 2.65
C LEU A 262 3.11 4.90 2.39
N THR A 263 4.06 4.22 3.03
CA THR A 263 5.49 4.32 2.69
C THR A 263 5.92 3.18 1.77
N ILE A 264 6.30 3.47 0.53
CA ILE A 264 6.81 2.48 -0.44
C ILE A 264 8.34 2.60 -0.50
N ARG A 265 9.04 1.55 -0.07
CA ARG A 265 10.49 1.63 0.16
C ARG A 265 11.29 0.40 -0.22
N GLU A 266 12.61 0.63 -0.34
CA GLU A 266 13.64 -0.39 -0.55
C GLU A 266 13.42 -1.27 -1.79
N GLY A 267 12.66 -0.79 -2.77
CA GLY A 267 12.60 -1.38 -4.09
C GLY A 267 13.93 -1.23 -4.79
N ALA A 268 14.42 -2.30 -5.41
CA ALA A 268 15.75 -2.27 -5.97
C ALA A 268 15.97 -3.17 -7.20
N LEU A 269 16.68 -2.62 -8.17
CA LEU A 269 16.93 -3.24 -9.47
C LEU A 269 18.33 -2.93 -9.99
N ALA A 270 18.95 -3.93 -10.61
CA ALA A 270 20.19 -3.76 -11.34
C ALA A 270 20.10 -4.36 -12.75
N GLY A 271 20.29 -3.52 -13.76
CA GLY A 271 20.21 -3.85 -15.17
C GLY A 271 21.42 -4.64 -15.65
N ASN A 272 21.20 -5.59 -16.55
CA ASN A 272 22.27 -6.38 -17.13
C ASN A 272 23.03 -5.59 -18.21
N GLY A 273 24.32 -5.85 -18.38
CA GLY A 273 25.12 -5.26 -19.45
C GLY A 273 24.75 -5.80 -20.83
N GLY A 274 24.90 -4.97 -21.86
CA GLY A 274 24.66 -5.35 -23.26
C GLY A 274 25.72 -6.34 -23.78
N GLY A 275 25.32 -7.29 -24.60
CA GLY A 275 26.26 -8.24 -25.25
C GLY A 275 27.12 -7.61 -26.35
N SER A 276 28.14 -8.33 -26.84
CA SER A 276 29.00 -7.86 -27.94
C SER A 276 28.27 -7.82 -29.30
N GLY A 277 28.68 -6.91 -30.20
CA GLY A 277 28.10 -6.74 -31.54
C GLY A 277 27.36 -5.42 -31.72
N SER A 278 26.80 -5.15 -32.91
CA SER A 278 26.18 -3.86 -33.26
C SER A 278 25.18 -3.39 -32.19
N ALA A 279 25.51 -2.29 -31.51
CA ALA A 279 24.64 -1.46 -30.67
C ALA A 279 23.58 -2.20 -29.84
N ARG A 280 23.97 -3.21 -29.03
CA ARG A 280 23.04 -3.79 -28.06
C ARG A 280 22.99 -2.94 -26.78
N PRO A 281 21.86 -2.30 -26.47
CA PRO A 281 21.73 -1.54 -25.22
C PRO A 281 21.86 -2.48 -24.01
N GLY A 282 22.39 -1.94 -22.91
CA GLY A 282 22.26 -2.59 -21.61
C GLY A 282 20.80 -2.57 -21.15
N GLY A 283 20.44 -3.48 -20.25
CA GLY A 283 19.14 -3.47 -19.59
C GLY A 283 18.96 -2.16 -18.84
N SER A 284 17.89 -1.44 -19.16
CA SER A 284 17.48 -0.28 -18.38
C SER A 284 16.67 -0.76 -17.18
N SER A 285 16.94 -0.20 -16.01
CA SER A 285 16.16 -0.46 -14.80
C SER A 285 15.50 0.84 -14.40
N PHE A 286 14.18 0.83 -14.37
CA PHE A 286 13.31 1.91 -13.95
C PHE A 286 12.23 1.34 -13.01
N GLY A 287 11.63 2.21 -12.20
CA GLY A 287 10.54 1.87 -11.28
C GLY A 287 10.88 0.73 -10.32
N ALA A 288 11.97 0.89 -9.56
CA ALA A 288 12.28 -0.02 -8.47
C ALA A 288 11.25 0.11 -7.34
N GLY A 289 10.75 1.32 -7.04
CA GLY A 289 9.63 1.49 -6.11
C GLY A 289 8.29 1.18 -6.78
N ILE A 290 7.92 2.01 -7.75
CA ILE A 290 6.62 1.96 -8.43
C ILE A 290 6.82 1.97 -9.95
N VAL A 291 6.08 1.13 -10.65
CA VAL A 291 5.84 1.19 -12.09
C VAL A 291 4.33 1.38 -12.30
N ASN A 292 3.95 2.36 -13.09
CA ASN A 292 2.54 2.66 -13.38
C ASN A 292 2.31 2.81 -14.88
N ASP A 293 1.51 1.91 -15.45
CA ASP A 293 1.03 1.97 -16.83
C ASP A 293 -0.46 2.39 -16.90
N GLY A 294 -1.13 2.54 -15.76
CA GLY A 294 -2.52 2.94 -15.60
C GLY A 294 -2.69 4.37 -15.04
N THR A 295 -3.79 4.59 -14.32
CA THR A 295 -4.05 5.81 -13.55
C THR A 295 -3.73 5.56 -12.08
N LEU A 296 -2.76 6.31 -11.54
CA LEU A 296 -2.33 6.19 -10.16
C LEU A 296 -2.44 7.54 -9.45
N THR A 297 -3.24 7.58 -8.39
CA THR A 297 -3.33 8.71 -7.45
C THR A 297 -2.59 8.36 -6.18
N LEU A 298 -1.68 9.24 -5.74
CA LEU A 298 -0.93 9.09 -4.50
C LEU A 298 -1.30 10.24 -3.55
N GLN A 299 -1.79 9.90 -2.36
CA GLN A 299 -2.16 10.86 -1.31
C GLN A 299 -1.39 10.53 -0.04
N ASP A 300 -0.60 11.49 0.45
CA ASP A 300 0.26 11.30 1.65
C ASP A 300 1.18 10.06 1.57
N VAL A 301 1.59 9.68 0.36
CA VAL A 301 2.48 8.55 0.11
C VAL A 301 3.94 9.00 0.12
N THR A 302 4.78 8.27 0.87
CA THR A 302 6.23 8.45 0.86
C THR A 302 6.89 7.37 0.02
N VAL A 303 7.55 7.75 -1.07
CA VAL A 303 8.39 6.84 -1.88
C VAL A 303 9.86 7.10 -1.54
N THR A 304 10.55 6.15 -0.91
CA THR A 304 11.90 6.40 -0.39
C THR A 304 12.82 5.18 -0.46
N ALA A 305 14.13 5.39 -0.45
CA ALA A 305 15.15 4.34 -0.47
C ALA A 305 15.05 3.35 -1.67
N ASN A 306 14.38 3.74 -2.75
CA ASN A 306 14.27 2.94 -3.97
C ASN A 306 15.44 3.21 -4.92
N VAL A 307 16.01 2.16 -5.51
CA VAL A 307 17.23 2.25 -6.33
C VAL A 307 17.14 1.41 -7.59
N ALA A 308 17.23 2.05 -8.76
CA ALA A 308 17.35 1.37 -10.03
C ALA A 308 18.67 1.74 -10.70
N THR A 309 19.45 0.75 -11.12
CA THR A 309 20.72 0.98 -11.82
C THR A 309 20.69 0.34 -13.20
N GLY A 310 21.00 1.10 -14.25
CA GLY A 310 21.07 0.54 -15.61
C GLY A 310 22.36 -0.25 -15.86
N GLY A 311 22.29 -1.22 -16.76
CA GLY A 311 23.49 -1.87 -17.30
C GLY A 311 24.20 -1.00 -18.34
N GLY A 312 25.49 -1.24 -18.53
CA GLY A 312 26.29 -0.61 -19.59
C GLY A 312 25.97 -1.17 -20.98
N GLY A 313 26.10 -0.32 -22.00
CA GLY A 313 25.95 -0.72 -23.40
C GLY A 313 27.00 -1.75 -23.86
N GLY A 314 26.64 -2.57 -24.84
CA GLY A 314 27.58 -3.48 -25.50
C GLY A 314 28.63 -2.77 -26.36
N GLY A 315 29.69 -3.49 -26.75
CA GLY A 315 30.73 -3.02 -27.66
C GLY A 315 31.15 -4.06 -28.71
N GLY A 316 31.67 -3.62 -29.86
CA GLY A 316 32.24 -4.50 -30.89
C GLY A 316 32.34 -3.88 -32.29
N VAL A 317 33.08 -4.55 -33.18
CA VAL A 317 33.27 -4.16 -34.58
C VAL A 317 32.14 -4.69 -35.46
N ILE A 318 31.68 -3.89 -36.43
CA ILE A 318 30.72 -4.32 -37.45
C ILE A 318 31.42 -5.36 -38.34
N GLY A 319 30.94 -6.61 -38.32
CA GLY A 319 31.43 -7.69 -39.20
C GLY A 319 32.62 -8.50 -38.68
N GLY A 320 33.12 -8.24 -37.47
CA GLY A 320 34.17 -9.04 -36.82
C GLY A 320 33.88 -9.23 -35.33
N SER A 321 33.69 -10.47 -34.90
CA SER A 321 33.08 -10.79 -33.61
C SER A 321 34.06 -10.78 -32.42
N VAL A 322 34.89 -9.74 -32.31
CA VAL A 322 36.01 -9.67 -31.36
C VAL A 322 35.89 -8.52 -30.32
N GLY A 323 34.68 -8.06 -30.02
CA GLY A 323 34.42 -6.97 -29.07
C GLY A 323 34.12 -7.39 -27.62
N GLY A 324 34.39 -6.52 -26.65
CA GLY A 324 34.00 -6.70 -25.25
C GLY A 324 32.54 -6.29 -24.98
N ALA A 325 31.86 -7.04 -24.12
CA ALA A 325 30.48 -6.75 -23.70
C ALA A 325 30.41 -5.67 -22.60
N GLY A 326 29.23 -5.05 -22.41
CA GLY A 326 28.99 -4.05 -21.37
C GLY A 326 28.97 -4.64 -19.96
N GLY A 327 29.33 -3.83 -18.95
CA GLY A 327 29.19 -4.21 -17.54
C GLY A 327 27.74 -4.10 -17.05
N GLY A 328 27.39 -4.78 -15.96
CA GLY A 328 26.07 -4.66 -15.33
C GLY A 328 25.95 -3.43 -14.42
N GLY A 329 24.72 -3.07 -14.08
CA GLY A 329 24.40 -2.01 -13.12
C GLY A 329 24.89 -2.36 -11.72
N SER A 330 25.20 -1.37 -10.90
CA SER A 330 25.65 -1.60 -9.52
C SER A 330 24.53 -2.19 -8.67
N GLY A 331 24.88 -3.14 -7.81
CA GLY A 331 24.00 -3.54 -6.72
C GLY A 331 23.81 -2.39 -5.74
N ALA A 332 22.77 -2.46 -4.93
CA ALA A 332 22.49 -1.50 -3.86
C ALA A 332 21.85 -2.23 -2.69
N ASN A 333 21.96 -1.68 -1.48
CA ASN A 333 21.31 -2.19 -0.27
C ASN A 333 21.47 -3.71 -0.02
N GLY A 334 22.64 -4.28 -0.36
CA GLY A 334 22.94 -5.71 -0.16
C GLY A 334 22.67 -6.60 -1.37
N ILE A 335 22.04 -6.10 -2.43
CA ILE A 335 21.78 -6.86 -3.66
C ILE A 335 23.04 -6.94 -4.50
N GLY A 336 23.26 -8.08 -5.14
CA GLY A 336 24.28 -8.21 -6.19
C GLY A 336 23.98 -7.31 -7.38
N GLY A 337 25.01 -6.68 -7.95
CA GLY A 337 24.84 -5.93 -9.19
C GLY A 337 24.47 -6.79 -10.37
N GLY A 338 23.92 -6.13 -11.40
CA GLY A 338 23.52 -6.76 -12.65
C GLY A 338 24.68 -7.50 -13.28
N ARG A 339 24.37 -8.51 -14.08
CA ARG A 339 25.38 -9.30 -14.79
C ARG A 339 25.90 -8.54 -16.00
N GLY A 340 27.21 -8.56 -16.23
CA GLY A 340 27.74 -8.07 -17.49
C GLY A 340 27.30 -8.91 -18.69
N GLY A 341 27.30 -8.33 -19.89
CA GLY A 341 26.92 -9.02 -21.11
C GLY A 341 27.93 -10.09 -21.55
N ASN A 342 27.59 -10.91 -22.55
CA ASN A 342 28.49 -11.93 -23.11
C ASN A 342 29.19 -11.45 -24.39
N ALA A 343 30.40 -11.97 -24.67
CA ALA A 343 31.19 -11.65 -25.86
C ALA A 343 31.49 -12.87 -26.78
N GLY A 344 31.44 -12.68 -28.12
CA GLY A 344 32.17 -13.53 -29.09
C GLY A 344 31.62 -13.74 -30.51
N ALA A 345 32.54 -14.01 -31.47
CA ALA A 345 32.70 -15.23 -32.29
C ALA A 345 34.14 -15.34 -32.87
N GLY A 346 35.00 -15.99 -32.08
CA GLY A 346 36.34 -16.49 -32.40
C GLY A 346 36.88 -17.23 -31.16
N GLY A 347 37.34 -18.47 -31.29
CA GLY A 347 37.88 -19.31 -30.20
C GLY A 347 36.91 -19.75 -29.07
N GLY A 348 35.74 -19.11 -28.89
CA GLY A 348 34.72 -19.47 -27.89
C GLY A 348 33.86 -18.29 -27.42
N THR A 349 32.85 -18.56 -26.57
CA THR A 349 31.97 -17.55 -25.94
C THR A 349 32.50 -17.18 -24.55
N TYR A 350 32.74 -15.89 -24.30
CA TYR A 350 33.21 -15.38 -23.00
C TYR A 350 32.04 -14.74 -22.26
N SER A 351 31.66 -15.33 -21.11
CA SER A 351 30.52 -14.84 -20.33
C SER A 351 30.89 -13.67 -19.42
N GLY A 352 29.99 -12.71 -19.27
CA GLY A 352 30.07 -11.72 -18.20
C GLY A 352 29.74 -12.33 -16.84
N VAL A 353 30.16 -11.65 -15.77
CA VAL A 353 29.95 -12.04 -14.37
C VAL A 353 28.99 -11.08 -13.67
N ALA A 354 28.31 -11.57 -12.65
CA ALA A 354 27.44 -10.76 -11.79
C ALA A 354 28.26 -9.77 -10.95
N GLY A 355 27.62 -8.64 -10.62
CA GLY A 355 28.16 -7.68 -9.66
C GLY A 355 27.89 -8.11 -8.22
N GLY A 356 28.45 -7.36 -7.27
CA GLY A 356 28.19 -7.51 -5.83
C GLY A 356 27.40 -6.33 -5.27
N SER A 357 27.22 -6.30 -3.96
CA SER A 357 26.64 -5.12 -3.28
C SER A 357 27.50 -3.87 -3.57
N GLY A 358 26.86 -2.82 -4.07
CA GLY A 358 27.53 -1.57 -4.47
C GLY A 358 28.39 -1.66 -5.73
N GLN A 359 28.42 -2.80 -6.44
CA GLN A 359 29.30 -3.05 -7.59
C GLN A 359 28.56 -3.75 -8.72
N GLY A 360 28.74 -3.29 -9.95
CA GLY A 360 28.15 -3.89 -11.13
C GLY A 360 29.02 -5.00 -11.70
N GLY A 361 28.39 -5.92 -12.43
CA GLY A 361 29.08 -7.06 -13.03
C GLY A 361 30.04 -6.67 -14.16
N PHE A 362 31.08 -7.47 -14.38
CA PHE A 362 31.97 -7.28 -15.53
C PHE A 362 31.39 -7.91 -16.79
N GLY A 363 31.45 -7.19 -17.90
CA GLY A 363 31.14 -7.71 -19.23
C GLY A 363 32.15 -8.77 -19.67
N GLY A 364 31.69 -9.72 -20.48
CA GLY A 364 32.52 -10.76 -21.08
C GLY A 364 33.58 -10.18 -22.02
N GLY A 365 34.77 -10.77 -22.01
CA GLY A 365 35.89 -10.35 -22.84
C GLY A 365 37.18 -11.15 -22.61
N TYR A 366 38.19 -10.85 -23.41
CA TYR A 366 39.50 -11.51 -23.38
C TYR A 366 40.50 -10.74 -22.51
N ARG A 367 41.44 -11.45 -21.86
CA ARG A 367 42.62 -10.82 -21.22
C ARG A 367 43.78 -10.79 -22.21
N THR A 368 44.33 -9.60 -22.44
CA THR A 368 45.57 -9.40 -23.20
C THR A 368 46.69 -8.94 -22.26
N SER A 369 47.94 -8.91 -22.74
CA SER A 369 49.06 -8.30 -22.01
C SER A 369 48.85 -6.80 -21.70
N ALA A 370 47.95 -6.12 -22.42
CA ALA A 370 47.57 -4.73 -22.20
C ALA A 370 46.38 -4.55 -21.23
N GLY A 371 45.69 -5.62 -20.82
CA GLY A 371 44.57 -5.58 -19.88
C GLY A 371 43.33 -6.39 -20.29
N PHE A 372 42.28 -6.30 -19.46
CA PHE A 372 40.96 -6.91 -19.71
C PHE A 372 40.11 -6.05 -20.63
N MET A 373 39.55 -6.65 -21.69
CA MET A 373 38.88 -5.91 -22.77
C MET A 373 37.33 -5.85 -22.64
N GLY A 374 36.74 -6.36 -21.55
CA GLY A 374 35.30 -6.23 -21.27
C GLY A 374 34.94 -4.92 -20.56
N GLY A 375 33.68 -4.49 -20.69
CA GLY A 375 33.12 -3.36 -19.94
C GLY A 375 33.08 -3.63 -18.44
N ARG A 376 33.29 -2.62 -17.61
CA ARG A 376 33.14 -2.73 -16.15
C ARG A 376 31.75 -2.27 -15.74
N GLY A 377 31.19 -2.92 -14.72
CA GLY A 377 29.93 -2.48 -14.12
C GLY A 377 30.10 -1.24 -13.25
N GLY A 378 28.98 -0.57 -12.96
CA GLY A 378 28.93 0.63 -12.11
C GLY A 378 29.40 0.41 -10.68
N GLY A 379 29.91 1.46 -10.04
CA GLY A 379 30.03 1.51 -8.58
C GLY A 379 28.85 2.26 -7.97
N SER A 380 28.72 2.21 -6.65
CA SER A 380 27.70 2.94 -5.87
C SER A 380 27.68 4.47 -6.07
N ALA A 381 28.71 5.04 -6.70
CA ALA A 381 28.84 6.48 -6.98
C ALA A 381 28.81 6.84 -8.48
N GLY A 382 28.59 5.88 -9.39
CA GLY A 382 28.61 6.18 -10.83
C GLY A 382 28.87 4.97 -11.71
N GLY A 383 28.39 5.08 -12.94
CA GLY A 383 28.42 4.03 -13.95
C GLY A 383 29.84 3.58 -14.29
N GLY A 384 29.99 2.30 -14.59
CA GLY A 384 31.29 1.65 -14.63
C GLY A 384 32.14 2.21 -15.74
N ALA A 385 33.43 2.43 -15.49
CA ALA A 385 34.36 2.80 -16.55
C ALA A 385 34.41 1.66 -17.59
N GLY A 386 34.06 1.97 -18.84
CA GLY A 386 34.19 1.05 -19.97
C GLY A 386 35.62 0.48 -20.08
N GLY A 387 35.76 -0.75 -20.61
CA GLY A 387 37.07 -1.36 -20.80
C GLY A 387 37.96 -0.54 -21.74
N ALA A 388 39.24 -0.36 -21.37
CA ALA A 388 40.20 0.37 -22.19
C ALA A 388 40.53 -0.38 -23.49
N SER A 389 40.61 0.34 -24.61
CA SER A 389 40.92 -0.22 -25.93
C SER A 389 42.43 -0.44 -26.11
N THR A 390 42.78 -1.60 -26.69
CA THR A 390 44.08 -1.86 -27.34
C THR A 390 43.92 -1.60 -28.84
N TYR A 391 44.97 -1.09 -29.51
CA TYR A 391 44.96 -0.77 -30.95
C TYR A 391 44.33 -1.89 -31.79
N GLY A 392 43.21 -1.60 -32.47
CA GLY A 392 42.45 -2.55 -33.29
C GLY A 392 41.15 -3.12 -32.67
N TYR A 393 40.81 -2.76 -31.41
CA TYR A 393 39.62 -3.25 -30.70
C TYR A 393 38.76 -2.12 -30.13
N SER A 394 37.43 -2.28 -30.08
CA SER A 394 36.49 -1.30 -29.51
C SER A 394 36.58 -1.22 -27.98
N THR A 395 36.51 -0.02 -27.41
CA THR A 395 36.32 0.19 -25.97
C THR A 395 35.00 -0.43 -25.51
N GLY A 396 34.99 -1.13 -24.36
CA GLY A 396 33.74 -1.58 -23.75
C GLY A 396 32.88 -0.37 -23.34
N GLY A 397 31.56 -0.46 -23.44
CA GLY A 397 30.66 0.64 -23.07
C GLY A 397 30.77 1.00 -21.58
N THR A 398 30.59 2.27 -21.24
CA THR A 398 30.46 2.73 -19.86
C THR A 398 29.16 2.18 -19.25
N GLY A 399 29.20 1.71 -18.01
CA GLY A 399 28.01 1.39 -17.23
C GLY A 399 27.13 2.63 -17.00
N ALA A 400 25.83 2.47 -16.75
CA ALA A 400 24.96 3.59 -16.39
C ALA A 400 25.19 4.03 -14.93
N SER A 401 25.15 5.34 -14.66
CA SER A 401 25.28 5.91 -13.31
C SER A 401 23.93 6.04 -12.61
N ALA A 402 23.82 5.57 -11.38
CA ALA A 402 22.76 5.93 -10.46
C ALA A 402 23.36 6.81 -9.35
N THR A 403 23.09 8.10 -9.37
CA THR A 403 23.39 9.00 -8.25
C THR A 403 22.13 9.16 -7.42
N GLY A 404 22.00 8.39 -6.33
CA GLY A 404 20.92 8.51 -5.36
C GLY A 404 21.34 9.41 -4.20
N SER A 405 20.83 10.65 -4.14
CA SER A 405 20.93 11.48 -2.93
C SER A 405 19.71 12.41 -2.75
N GLY A 406 18.53 11.97 -3.18
CA GLY A 406 17.28 12.71 -2.96
C GLY A 406 16.08 11.78 -3.08
N ALA A 407 14.98 12.15 -2.42
CA ALA A 407 13.74 11.38 -2.26
C ALA A 407 13.12 10.81 -3.55
N CYS A 408 13.55 11.28 -4.72
CA CYS A 408 13.29 10.66 -6.01
C CYS A 408 14.62 10.43 -6.76
N ALA A 409 15.40 9.43 -6.36
CA ALA A 409 16.44 8.89 -7.25
C ALA A 409 15.75 8.28 -8.48
N ALA A 410 16.45 8.21 -9.62
CA ALA A 410 15.95 7.79 -10.94
C ALA A 410 15.29 6.38 -11.06
N GLY A 411 14.90 5.76 -9.95
CA GLY A 411 14.17 4.50 -9.86
C GLY A 411 13.00 4.49 -8.87
N GLY A 412 12.57 5.63 -8.32
CA GLY A 412 11.45 5.69 -7.38
C GLY A 412 10.11 5.34 -8.04
N VAL A 413 9.67 6.17 -8.97
CA VAL A 413 8.42 6.00 -9.72
C VAL A 413 8.72 6.07 -11.22
N THR A 414 8.09 5.23 -12.02
CA THR A 414 8.15 5.28 -13.48
C THR A 414 6.76 5.17 -14.07
N VAL A 415 6.45 6.04 -15.02
CA VAL A 415 5.16 6.09 -15.73
C VAL A 415 5.40 5.62 -17.16
N GLY A 416 4.61 4.64 -17.61
CA GLY A 416 4.67 4.00 -18.93
C GLY A 416 4.15 4.86 -20.08
#